data_AF-A0A970MN70-F1
#
_entry.id   AF-A0A970MN70-F1
#
_cell.length_a   1.000
_cell.length_b   1.000
_cell.length_c   1.000
_cell.angle_alpha   90.00
_cell.angle_beta   90.00
_cell.angle_gamma   90.00
#
_symmetry.space_group_name_H-M   'P 1'
#
loop_
_entity.id
_entity.type
_entity.pdbx_description
1 polymer ?
#
loop_
_entity_poly.entity_id
_entity_poly.type
_entity_poly.pdbx_seq_one_letter_code
_entity_poly.pdbx_strand_id
1 'polypeptide(L)'
;GLTLLAGLVLPGLGQVLVVISVPFVRYTIRIVTWLACLPVSEVVVPDFHVLWLVVFYGVLFLLTLTPREARKKTVGKIVSPQVGLLVLTGLTFFVWSRVLSAPDGRLHMTLLDTQGTVLIQTAHGRSVLIGGGESTSALNQALGQMLPAGQRRLDLLIVGSAEREDLLGLLGVIKKVPIEAVLWGPDPETNQATRTVYALLMEKGVPVHPLDSGYRLDIGDGLQIKALWTGERGVVLWLAWGDFSALIPTGKVGDHWLAVPMPPSALFLPTGLGAFDLPLEQITAWAPQVILLPIESTKAPALQTVFAGYPLVTGGNHGWVQISTDGRALWVRTGK
;
A
#
# COMPACT_ATOMS: atom_id res chain seq x y z
N GLY A 1 7.42 -36.37 30.41
CA GLY A 1 7.86 -37.67 29.89
C GLY A 1 8.51 -38.50 30.98
N LEU A 2 9.76 -38.20 31.33
CA LEU A 2 10.55 -38.91 32.35
C LEU A 2 9.92 -38.91 33.76
N THR A 3 9.29 -37.82 34.19
CA THR A 3 8.56 -37.70 35.47
C THR A 3 7.43 -38.72 35.62
N LEU A 4 6.69 -38.93 34.55
CA LEU A 4 5.51 -39.81 34.54
C LEU A 4 5.95 -41.28 34.50
N LEU A 5 7.00 -41.59 33.73
CA LEU A 5 7.62 -42.92 33.70
C LEU A 5 8.28 -43.29 35.05
N ALA A 6 8.96 -42.34 35.71
CA ALA A 6 9.58 -42.57 37.02
C ALA A 6 8.55 -42.72 38.15
N GLY A 7 7.45 -41.95 38.10
CA GLY A 7 6.34 -42.07 39.05
C GLY A 7 5.55 -43.37 38.94
N LEU A 8 5.58 -44.03 37.78
CA LEU A 8 4.94 -45.32 37.55
C LEU A 8 5.72 -46.49 38.19
N VAL A 9 7.04 -46.35 38.31
CA VAL A 9 7.94 -47.38 38.88
C VAL A 9 8.09 -47.20 40.39
N LEU A 10 8.18 -45.96 40.89
CA LEU A 10 8.28 -45.63 42.31
C LEU A 10 7.56 -44.30 42.60
N PRO A 11 6.45 -44.30 43.36
CA PRO A 11 5.63 -43.10 43.58
C PRO A 11 6.39 -41.92 44.19
N GLY A 12 7.36 -42.18 45.08
CA GLY A 12 8.18 -41.14 45.72
C GLY A 12 9.19 -40.46 44.79
N LEU A 13 9.70 -41.17 43.78
CA LEU A 13 10.64 -40.62 42.78
C LEU A 13 9.93 -39.66 41.81
N GLY A 14 8.68 -39.97 41.48
CA GLY A 14 7.82 -39.09 40.68
C GLY A 14 7.60 -37.73 41.34
N GLN A 15 7.36 -37.69 42.66
CA GLN A 15 7.16 -36.43 43.39
C GLN A 15 8.41 -35.53 43.36
N VAL A 16 9.60 -36.08 43.57
CA VAL A 16 10.86 -35.32 43.51
C VAL A 16 11.12 -34.78 42.10
N LEU A 17 10.94 -35.62 41.08
CA LEU A 17 11.14 -35.21 39.69
C LEU A 17 10.09 -34.18 39.23
N VAL A 18 8.87 -34.21 39.75
CA VAL A 18 7.83 -33.20 39.46
C VAL A 18 8.24 -31.84 40.01
N VAL A 19 8.73 -31.76 41.24
CA VAL A 19 9.22 -30.50 41.82
C VAL A 19 10.33 -29.87 40.96
N ILE A 20 11.21 -30.71 40.40
CA ILE A 20 12.29 -30.26 39.50
C ILE A 20 11.76 -29.86 38.11
N SER A 21 10.72 -30.53 37.61
CA SER A 21 10.22 -30.33 36.25
C SER A 21 9.21 -29.17 36.12
N VAL A 22 8.42 -28.92 37.16
CA VAL A 22 7.39 -27.86 37.20
C VAL A 22 7.92 -26.47 36.85
N PRO A 23 9.09 -26.00 37.34
CA PRO A 23 9.59 -24.68 36.95
C PRO A 23 9.92 -24.59 35.45
N PHE A 24 10.48 -25.64 34.84
CA PHE A 24 10.75 -25.67 33.40
C PHE A 24 9.48 -25.67 32.57
N VAL A 25 8.48 -26.47 32.96
CA VAL A 25 7.18 -26.50 32.26
C VAL A 25 6.46 -25.16 32.38
N ARG A 26 6.45 -24.55 33.58
CA ARG A 26 5.86 -23.22 33.79
C ARG A 26 6.58 -22.15 32.99
N TYR A 27 7.90 -22.21 32.89
CA TYR A 27 8.69 -21.28 32.08
C TYR A 27 8.35 -21.39 30.59
N THR A 28 8.28 -22.61 30.04
CA THR A 28 7.92 -22.84 28.65
C THR A 28 6.50 -22.34 28.35
N ILE A 29 5.53 -22.66 29.22
CA ILE A 29 4.16 -22.17 29.06
C ILE A 29 4.14 -20.64 29.12
N ARG A 30 4.83 -20.03 30.09
CA ARG A 30 4.92 -18.56 30.22
C ARG A 30 5.50 -17.91 28.97
N ILE A 31 6.55 -18.47 28.39
CA ILE A 31 7.14 -17.98 27.13
C ILE A 31 6.17 -18.13 25.97
N VAL A 32 5.51 -19.28 25.82
CA VAL A 32 4.57 -19.53 24.72
C VAL A 32 3.35 -18.61 24.84
N THR A 33 2.81 -18.42 26.04
CA THR A 33 1.71 -17.49 26.27
C THR A 33 2.14 -16.04 26.02
N TRP A 34 3.36 -15.67 26.41
CA TRP A 34 3.90 -14.34 26.16
C TRP A 34 4.13 -14.09 24.66
N LEU A 35 4.64 -15.09 23.93
CA LEU A 35 4.74 -15.05 22.46
C LEU A 35 3.37 -15.01 21.78
N ALA A 36 2.38 -15.72 22.30
CA ALA A 36 1.02 -15.75 21.75
C ALA A 36 0.27 -14.42 21.93
N CYS A 37 0.65 -13.62 22.94
CA CYS A 37 0.12 -12.27 23.14
C CYS A 37 0.84 -11.20 22.31
N LEU A 38 1.99 -11.51 21.69
CA LEU A 38 2.62 -10.57 20.77
C LEU A 38 1.76 -10.52 19.50
N PRO A 39 1.27 -9.33 19.09
CA PRO A 39 0.58 -9.14 17.83
C PRO A 39 1.59 -9.19 16.68
N VAL A 40 2.26 -10.33 16.51
CA VAL A 40 3.01 -10.64 15.29
C VAL A 40 1.97 -11.12 14.29
N SER A 41 1.19 -10.15 13.83
CA SER A 41 0.30 -10.27 12.68
C SER A 41 1.11 -10.86 11.55
N GLU A 42 0.77 -12.08 11.15
CA GLU A 42 1.22 -12.80 9.96
C GLU A 42 2.42 -12.14 9.26
N VAL A 43 3.63 -12.42 9.78
CA VAL A 43 4.82 -12.23 8.96
C VAL A 43 4.71 -13.28 7.87
N VAL A 44 4.08 -12.90 6.76
CA VAL A 44 4.13 -13.63 5.50
C VAL A 44 5.60 -13.73 5.15
N VAL A 45 6.20 -14.84 5.52
CA VAL A 45 7.57 -15.16 5.15
C VAL A 45 7.55 -15.22 3.62
N PRO A 46 8.34 -14.40 2.91
CA PRO A 46 8.36 -14.40 1.45
C PRO A 46 8.55 -15.83 0.92
N ASP A 47 7.93 -16.15 -0.21
CA ASP A 47 7.97 -17.49 -0.84
C ASP A 47 9.36 -18.13 -0.69
N PHE A 48 9.41 -19.25 0.02
CA PHE A 48 10.65 -19.92 0.39
C PHE A 48 11.34 -20.46 -0.88
N HIS A 49 12.32 -19.72 -1.38
CA HIS A 49 13.06 -20.11 -2.59
C HIS A 49 13.93 -21.34 -2.29
N VAL A 50 13.64 -22.46 -2.96
CA VAL A 50 14.38 -23.75 -2.83
C VAL A 50 15.89 -23.57 -3.02
N LEU A 51 16.32 -22.56 -3.79
CA LEU A 51 17.73 -22.18 -3.96
C LEU A 51 18.44 -21.88 -2.63
N TRP A 52 17.77 -21.19 -1.69
CA TRP A 52 18.34 -20.90 -0.37
C TRP A 52 18.50 -22.16 0.47
N LEU A 53 17.60 -23.14 0.35
CA LEU A 53 17.73 -24.45 0.99
C LEU A 53 18.96 -25.19 0.45
N VAL A 54 19.13 -25.23 -0.88
CA VAL A 54 20.27 -25.88 -1.53
C VAL A 54 21.59 -25.20 -1.16
N VAL A 55 21.63 -23.86 -1.12
CA VAL A 55 22.81 -23.10 -0.68
C VAL A 55 23.11 -23.38 0.79
N PHE A 56 22.09 -23.36 1.67
CA PHE A 56 22.27 -23.62 3.10
C PHE A 56 22.81 -25.03 3.37
N TYR A 57 22.18 -26.06 2.78
CA TYR A 57 22.66 -27.43 2.92
C TYR A 57 23.97 -27.69 2.20
N GLY A 58 24.22 -27.02 1.07
CA GLY A 58 25.51 -27.08 0.36
C GLY A 58 26.64 -26.51 1.21
N VAL A 59 26.43 -25.36 1.85
CA VAL A 59 27.37 -24.76 2.80
C VAL A 59 27.57 -25.68 4.01
N LEU A 60 26.51 -26.25 4.56
CA LEU A 60 26.57 -27.15 5.72
C LEU A 60 27.29 -28.47 5.37
N PHE A 61 27.09 -28.99 4.16
CA PHE A 61 27.77 -30.16 3.60
C PHE A 61 29.25 -29.90 3.36
N LEU A 62 29.62 -28.76 2.76
CA LEU A 62 31.01 -28.31 2.62
C LEU A 62 31.68 -28.13 3.98
N LEU A 63 30.97 -27.54 4.95
CA LEU A 63 31.43 -27.39 6.33
C LEU A 63 31.61 -28.73 7.03
N THR A 64 30.82 -29.75 6.69
CA THR A 64 30.89 -31.09 7.30
C THR A 64 32.01 -31.93 6.70
N LEU A 65 32.26 -31.83 5.39
CA LEU A 65 33.32 -32.56 4.69
C LEU A 65 34.72 -31.93 4.82
N THR A 66 34.81 -30.65 5.21
CA THR A 66 36.10 -29.99 5.39
C THR A 66 36.81 -30.51 6.65
N PRO A 67 38.04 -31.05 6.54
CA PRO A 67 38.78 -31.59 7.68
C PRO A 67 39.03 -30.54 8.78
N ARG A 68 39.03 -30.99 10.05
CA ARG A 68 39.04 -30.12 11.26
C ARG A 68 40.14 -29.06 11.28
N GLU A 69 41.30 -29.31 10.65
CA GLU A 69 42.42 -28.37 10.58
C GLU A 69 42.19 -27.23 9.58
N ALA A 70 41.65 -27.53 8.39
CA ALA A 70 41.23 -26.53 7.41
C ALA A 70 40.00 -25.74 7.92
N ARG A 71 39.11 -26.40 8.68
CA ARG A 71 37.97 -25.76 9.33
C ARG A 71 38.41 -24.66 10.31
N LYS A 72 39.44 -24.89 11.14
CA LYS A 72 39.96 -23.86 12.06
C LYS A 72 40.60 -22.68 11.32
N LYS A 73 41.31 -22.91 10.21
CA LYS A 73 41.94 -21.85 9.39
C LYS A 73 40.91 -21.01 8.62
N THR A 74 39.88 -21.66 8.08
CA THR A 74 38.80 -20.99 7.33
C THR A 74 37.80 -20.32 8.25
N VAL A 75 37.44 -20.93 9.39
CA VAL A 75 36.60 -20.30 10.42
C VAL A 75 37.33 -19.12 11.07
N GLY A 76 38.65 -19.20 11.32
CA GLY A 76 39.42 -18.05 11.79
C GLY A 76 39.45 -16.86 10.82
N LYS A 77 39.35 -17.11 9.50
CA LYS A 77 39.21 -16.07 8.47
C LYS A 77 37.76 -15.59 8.27
N ILE A 78 36.77 -16.45 8.48
CA ILE A 78 35.33 -16.10 8.43
C ILE A 78 34.89 -15.37 9.71
N VAL A 79 35.55 -15.63 10.84
CA VAL A 79 35.39 -14.90 12.11
C VAL A 79 36.44 -13.77 12.20
N SER A 80 37.05 -13.39 11.07
CA SER A 80 37.85 -12.18 10.98
C SER A 80 37.00 -10.96 11.38
N PRO A 81 37.56 -9.99 12.13
CA PRO A 81 36.84 -8.76 12.48
C PRO A 81 36.30 -8.03 11.24
N GLN A 82 36.86 -8.25 10.05
CA GLN A 82 36.37 -7.69 8.78
C GLN A 82 35.05 -8.30 8.31
N VAL A 83 34.85 -9.62 8.51
CA VAL A 83 33.59 -10.30 8.18
C VAL A 83 32.53 -9.96 9.21
N GLY A 84 32.90 -9.88 10.50
CA GLY A 84 32.04 -9.37 11.55
C GLY A 84 31.57 -7.94 11.26
N LEU A 85 32.47 -7.07 10.80
CA LEU A 85 32.13 -5.69 10.40
C LEU A 85 31.23 -5.66 9.16
N LEU A 86 31.47 -6.50 8.15
CA LEU A 86 30.59 -6.60 6.97
C LEU A 86 29.19 -7.07 7.33
N VAL A 87 29.07 -8.10 8.17
CA VAL A 87 27.78 -8.60 8.66
C VAL A 87 27.08 -7.52 9.50
N LEU A 88 27.80 -6.86 10.42
CA LEU A 88 27.23 -5.80 11.24
C LEU A 88 26.77 -4.60 10.40
N THR A 89 27.55 -4.22 9.38
CA THR A 89 27.20 -3.14 8.45
C THR A 89 25.98 -3.53 7.62
N GLY A 90 25.93 -4.76 7.10
CA GLY A 90 24.77 -5.28 6.37
C GLY A 90 23.51 -5.35 7.24
N LEU A 91 23.64 -5.79 8.50
CA LEU A 91 22.53 -5.82 9.45
C LEU A 91 22.07 -4.41 9.81
N THR A 92 23.00 -3.48 10.02
CA THR A 92 22.71 -2.07 10.28
C THR A 92 21.97 -1.45 9.11
N PHE A 93 22.47 -1.64 7.88
CA PHE A 93 21.81 -1.17 6.67
C PHE A 93 20.41 -1.79 6.50
N PHE A 94 20.26 -3.08 6.78
CA PHE A 94 18.97 -3.78 6.71
C PHE A 94 17.96 -3.25 7.74
N VAL A 95 18.39 -3.05 9.00
CA VAL A 95 17.55 -2.50 10.07
C VAL A 95 17.16 -1.07 9.76
N TRP A 96 18.10 -0.20 9.38
CA TRP A 96 17.78 1.18 9.02
C TRP A 96 16.94 1.28 7.75
N SER A 97 17.15 0.42 6.76
CA SER A 97 16.28 0.32 5.58
C SER A 97 14.84 -0.04 5.97
N ARG A 98 14.65 -0.95 6.93
CA ARG A 98 13.32 -1.29 7.45
C ARG A 98 12.69 -0.17 8.27
N VAL A 99 13.47 0.51 9.11
CA VAL A 99 12.98 1.64 9.92
C VAL A 99 12.60 2.82 9.03
N LEU A 100 13.42 3.14 8.02
CA LEU A 100 13.14 4.24 7.08
C LEU A 100 11.99 3.92 6.10
N SER A 101 11.71 2.63 5.87
CA SER A 101 10.58 2.20 5.03
C SER A 101 9.30 1.93 5.85
N ALA A 102 9.33 2.11 7.17
CA ALA A 102 8.15 1.97 8.01
C ALA A 102 7.15 3.10 7.71
N PRO A 103 5.84 2.82 7.72
CA PRO A 103 4.85 3.85 7.49
C PRO A 103 4.95 4.93 8.57
N ASP A 104 4.91 6.19 8.15
CA ASP A 104 5.17 7.36 8.98
C ASP A 104 3.94 7.79 9.82
N GLY A 105 2.91 6.95 9.88
CA GLY A 105 1.69 7.19 10.63
C GLY A 105 0.77 8.25 10.00
N ARG A 106 1.02 8.65 8.75
CA ARG A 106 0.25 9.68 8.03
C ARG A 106 -0.49 9.07 6.84
N LEU A 107 -1.60 9.70 6.46
CA LEU A 107 -2.26 9.42 5.20
C LEU A 107 -1.54 10.19 4.10
N HIS A 108 -1.12 9.49 3.06
CA HIS A 108 -0.55 10.09 1.85
C HIS A 108 -1.48 9.87 0.67
N MET A 109 -1.75 10.92 -0.09
CA MET A 109 -2.49 10.88 -1.33
C MET A 109 -1.62 11.49 -2.42
N THR A 110 -1.20 10.69 -3.38
CA THR A 110 -0.33 11.12 -4.47
C THR A 110 -1.06 11.07 -5.78
N LEU A 111 -1.21 12.22 -6.43
CA LEU A 111 -1.61 12.31 -7.83
C LEU A 111 -0.40 11.94 -8.70
N LEU A 112 -0.53 10.86 -9.46
CA LEU A 112 0.55 10.27 -10.25
C LEU A 112 0.62 10.78 -11.70
N ASP A 113 -0.49 11.30 -12.21
CA ASP A 113 -0.58 11.73 -13.61
C ASP A 113 -1.60 12.87 -13.81
N THR A 114 -1.74 13.27 -15.07
CA THR A 114 -2.72 14.25 -15.55
C THR A 114 -4.09 13.63 -15.86
N GLN A 115 -4.27 12.32 -15.68
CA GLN A 115 -5.54 11.62 -15.93
C GLN A 115 -6.32 11.37 -14.63
N GLY A 116 -5.79 11.80 -13.48
CA GLY A 116 -6.47 11.66 -12.20
C GLY A 116 -6.17 10.31 -11.51
N THR A 117 -5.06 9.66 -11.86
CA THR A 117 -4.61 8.46 -11.15
C THR A 117 -4.06 8.85 -9.78
N VAL A 118 -4.65 8.31 -8.71
CA VAL A 118 -4.30 8.65 -7.33
C VAL A 118 -3.84 7.40 -6.58
N LEU A 119 -2.66 7.45 -6.00
CA LEU A 119 -2.16 6.45 -5.06
C LEU A 119 -2.39 6.95 -3.64
N ILE A 120 -3.13 6.20 -2.84
CA ILE A 120 -3.39 6.48 -1.43
C ILE A 120 -2.62 5.47 -0.59
N GLN A 121 -1.84 5.95 0.37
CA GLN A 121 -1.12 5.14 1.34
C GLN A 121 -1.62 5.49 2.74
N THR A 122 -2.11 4.47 3.44
CA THR A 122 -2.63 4.61 4.81
C THR A 122 -1.49 4.77 5.83
N ALA A 123 -1.85 5.24 7.02
CA ALA A 123 -0.94 5.38 8.16
C ALA A 123 -0.26 4.07 8.58
N HIS A 124 -0.81 2.91 8.24
CA HIS A 124 -0.22 1.59 8.54
C HIS A 124 0.34 0.87 7.30
N GLY A 125 0.47 1.56 6.16
CA GLY A 125 1.20 1.05 4.99
C GLY A 125 0.37 0.30 3.96
N ARG A 126 -0.96 0.23 4.11
CA ARG A 126 -1.86 -0.25 3.03
C ARG A 126 -1.86 0.72 1.86
N SER A 127 -1.85 0.19 0.65
CA SER A 127 -1.79 0.94 -0.61
C SER A 127 -3.03 0.73 -1.45
N VAL A 128 -3.71 1.83 -1.78
CA VAL A 128 -4.93 1.87 -2.59
C VAL A 128 -4.64 2.66 -3.85
N LEU A 129 -4.92 2.10 -5.01
CA LEU A 129 -4.78 2.80 -6.29
C LEU A 129 -6.17 3.14 -6.84
N ILE A 130 -6.39 4.39 -7.24
CA ILE A 130 -7.60 4.85 -7.92
C ILE A 130 -7.23 5.21 -9.35
N GLY A 131 -7.87 4.59 -10.33
CA GLY A 131 -7.57 4.75 -11.76
C GLY A 131 -6.28 4.05 -12.18
N GLY A 132 -5.86 4.27 -13.43
CA GLY A 132 -4.62 3.69 -13.94
C GLY A 132 -3.92 4.44 -15.06
N GLY A 133 -4.43 5.58 -15.49
CA GLY A 133 -3.73 6.46 -16.42
C GLY A 133 -3.44 5.88 -17.80
N GLU A 134 -2.78 6.70 -18.62
CA GLU A 134 -2.64 6.42 -20.05
C GLU A 134 -1.44 5.52 -20.36
N SER A 135 -0.45 5.50 -19.47
CA SER A 135 0.86 4.90 -19.72
C SER A 135 1.20 3.80 -18.72
N THR A 136 1.32 2.58 -19.24
CA THR A 136 1.75 1.40 -18.48
C THR A 136 3.16 1.53 -17.91
N SER A 137 4.09 2.15 -18.65
CA SER A 137 5.47 2.32 -18.19
C SER A 137 5.54 3.37 -17.08
N ALA A 138 4.85 4.50 -17.25
CA ALA A 138 4.83 5.58 -16.27
C ALA A 138 4.22 5.11 -14.94
N LEU A 139 3.07 4.44 -14.99
CA LEU A 139 2.42 3.94 -13.77
C LEU A 139 3.29 2.88 -13.05
N ASN A 140 3.89 1.94 -13.78
CA ASN A 140 4.79 0.96 -13.17
C ASN A 140 6.03 1.61 -12.56
N GLN A 141 6.57 2.65 -13.20
CA GLN A 141 7.70 3.39 -12.66
C GLN A 141 7.32 4.13 -11.38
N ALA A 142 6.18 4.84 -11.38
CA ALA A 142 5.66 5.54 -10.21
C ALA A 142 5.42 4.57 -9.05
N LEU A 143 4.70 3.48 -9.27
CA LEU A 143 4.47 2.45 -8.25
C LEU A 143 5.78 1.81 -7.79
N GLY A 144 6.74 1.59 -8.69
CA GLY A 144 8.05 1.03 -8.34
C GLY A 144 8.90 1.93 -7.44
N GLN A 145 8.70 3.24 -7.52
CA GLN A 145 9.36 4.25 -6.68
C GLN A 145 8.62 4.50 -5.37
N MET A 146 7.29 4.44 -5.37
CA MET A 146 6.45 4.85 -4.23
C MET A 146 6.02 3.70 -3.32
N LEU A 147 5.95 2.46 -3.83
CA LEU A 147 5.62 1.30 -2.99
C LEU A 147 6.80 0.91 -2.08
N PRO A 148 6.54 0.52 -0.82
CA PRO A 148 7.59 0.13 0.11
C PRO A 148 8.47 -1.02 -0.41
N ALA A 149 9.78 -0.94 -0.17
CA ALA A 149 10.80 -1.85 -0.72
C ALA A 149 10.69 -3.34 -0.29
N GLY A 150 9.66 -3.72 0.48
CA GLY A 150 9.36 -5.11 0.85
C GLY A 150 7.89 -5.51 0.74
N GLN A 151 6.99 -4.58 0.37
CA GLN A 151 5.55 -4.79 0.26
C GLN A 151 5.02 -4.14 -1.01
N ARG A 152 5.49 -4.62 -2.17
CA ARG A 152 5.01 -4.16 -3.47
C ARG A 152 3.70 -4.85 -3.82
N ARG A 153 2.64 -4.51 -3.11
CA ARG A 153 1.28 -4.98 -3.37
C ARG A 153 0.29 -3.82 -3.31
N LEU A 154 -0.85 -4.00 -3.96
CA LEU A 154 -2.00 -3.13 -3.83
C LEU A 154 -3.06 -3.88 -3.05
N ASP A 155 -3.43 -3.38 -1.89
CA ASP A 155 -4.50 -3.99 -1.09
C ASP A 155 -5.86 -3.69 -1.73
N LEU A 156 -5.99 -2.57 -2.45
CA LEU A 156 -7.20 -2.23 -3.20
C LEU A 156 -6.89 -1.49 -4.50
N LEU A 157 -7.56 -1.88 -5.58
CA LEU A 157 -7.62 -1.13 -6.83
C LEU A 157 -9.06 -0.64 -7.06
N ILE A 158 -9.26 0.66 -7.26
CA ILE A 158 -10.55 1.25 -7.59
C ILE A 158 -10.54 1.70 -9.05
N VAL A 159 -11.37 1.06 -9.87
CA VAL A 159 -11.58 1.42 -11.26
C VAL A 159 -12.91 2.16 -11.36
N GLY A 160 -12.87 3.49 -11.41
CA GLY A 160 -14.07 4.33 -11.47
C GLY A 160 -14.31 5.04 -12.81
N SER A 161 -13.41 4.90 -13.79
CA SER A 161 -13.56 5.49 -15.12
C SER A 161 -13.65 4.41 -16.20
N ALA A 162 -14.52 4.64 -17.18
CA ALA A 162 -14.58 3.83 -18.40
C ALA A 162 -13.68 4.38 -19.52
N GLU A 163 -13.04 5.54 -19.34
CA GLU A 163 -12.27 6.17 -20.40
C GLU A 163 -10.99 5.38 -20.69
N ARG A 164 -10.66 5.22 -21.97
CA ARG A 164 -9.52 4.38 -22.40
C ARG A 164 -8.21 4.88 -21.78
N GLU A 165 -8.02 6.19 -21.79
CA GLU A 165 -6.83 6.85 -21.24
C GLU A 165 -6.69 6.71 -19.72
N ASP A 166 -7.73 6.29 -18.99
CA ASP A 166 -7.66 6.04 -17.54
C ASP A 166 -7.36 4.56 -17.20
N LEU A 167 -7.40 3.68 -18.21
CA LEU A 167 -7.37 2.23 -18.04
C LEU A 167 -6.11 1.56 -18.61
N LEU A 168 -5.44 2.18 -19.59
CA LEU A 168 -4.31 1.56 -20.30
C LEU A 168 -3.14 1.21 -19.38
N GLY A 169 -2.87 2.02 -18.35
CA GLY A 169 -1.78 1.73 -17.43
C GLY A 169 -2.01 0.49 -16.57
N LEU A 170 -3.27 0.14 -16.28
CA LEU A 170 -3.63 -1.05 -15.49
C LEU A 170 -3.18 -2.36 -16.15
N LEU A 171 -3.13 -2.41 -17.48
CA LEU A 171 -2.76 -3.62 -18.24
C LEU A 171 -1.38 -4.18 -17.86
N GLY A 172 -0.44 -3.33 -17.43
CA GLY A 172 0.85 -3.79 -16.93
C GLY A 172 0.92 -3.94 -15.42
N VAL A 173 0.16 -3.14 -14.66
CA VAL A 173 0.14 -3.23 -13.19
C VAL A 173 -0.46 -4.57 -12.76
N ILE A 174 -1.61 -4.96 -13.33
CA ILE A 174 -2.28 -6.24 -13.01
C ILE A 174 -1.37 -7.46 -13.28
N LYS A 175 -0.41 -7.33 -14.21
CA LYS A 175 0.53 -8.41 -14.53
C LYS A 175 1.74 -8.48 -13.60
N LYS A 176 2.13 -7.38 -12.97
CA LYS A 176 3.41 -7.25 -12.24
C LYS A 176 3.24 -7.04 -10.74
N VAL A 177 2.15 -6.42 -10.32
CA VAL A 177 1.87 -6.05 -8.94
C VAL A 177 0.72 -6.92 -8.44
N PRO A 178 0.90 -7.68 -7.34
CA PRO A 178 -0.20 -8.41 -6.73
C PRO A 178 -1.25 -7.43 -6.20
N ILE A 179 -2.51 -7.71 -6.54
CA ILE A 179 -3.70 -6.94 -6.14
C ILE A 179 -4.58 -7.85 -5.29
N GLU A 180 -4.97 -7.40 -4.11
CA GLU A 180 -5.79 -8.19 -3.19
C GLU A 180 -7.29 -8.12 -3.53
N ALA A 181 -7.80 -6.94 -3.85
CA ALA A 181 -9.19 -6.76 -4.28
C ALA A 181 -9.34 -5.59 -5.26
N VAL A 182 -10.38 -5.65 -6.09
CA VAL A 182 -10.77 -4.57 -7.01
C VAL A 182 -12.19 -4.11 -6.73
N LEU A 183 -12.39 -2.79 -6.65
CA LEU A 183 -13.71 -2.17 -6.76
C LEU A 183 -13.90 -1.66 -8.18
N TRP A 184 -14.96 -2.10 -8.83
CA TRP A 184 -15.24 -1.81 -10.23
C TRP A 184 -16.54 -1.03 -10.37
N GLY A 185 -16.44 0.22 -10.82
CA GLY A 185 -17.56 1.14 -11.03
C GLY A 185 -18.23 1.09 -12.40
N PRO A 186 -17.50 1.25 -13.53
CA PRO A 186 -18.13 1.38 -14.84
C PRO A 186 -18.73 0.07 -15.34
N ASP A 187 -19.58 0.11 -16.36
CA ASP A 187 -20.02 -1.14 -17.01
C ASP A 187 -18.82 -1.78 -17.76
N PRO A 188 -18.42 -3.04 -17.44
CA PRO A 188 -17.36 -3.74 -18.16
C PRO A 188 -17.54 -3.75 -19.68
N GLU A 189 -18.79 -3.74 -20.17
CA GLU A 189 -19.12 -3.84 -21.59
C GLU A 189 -19.08 -2.49 -22.34
N THR A 190 -18.87 -1.37 -21.63
CA THR A 190 -18.88 0.00 -22.18
C THR A 190 -17.99 0.16 -23.41
N ASN A 191 -16.76 -0.38 -23.38
CA ASN A 191 -15.85 -0.35 -24.52
C ASN A 191 -14.82 -1.48 -24.48
N GLN A 192 -13.96 -1.54 -25.51
CA GLN A 192 -12.94 -2.58 -25.60
C GLN A 192 -11.89 -2.50 -24.47
N ALA A 193 -11.56 -1.30 -23.98
CA ALA A 193 -10.57 -1.12 -22.93
C ALA A 193 -11.08 -1.66 -21.58
N THR A 194 -12.32 -1.34 -21.20
CA THR A 194 -12.98 -1.88 -20.00
C THR A 194 -13.06 -3.40 -20.05
N ARG A 195 -13.52 -3.97 -21.17
CA ARG A 195 -13.58 -5.43 -21.37
C ARG A 195 -12.22 -6.10 -21.23
N THR A 196 -11.18 -5.49 -21.80
CA THR A 196 -9.82 -6.05 -21.76
C THR A 196 -9.26 -6.05 -20.34
N VAL A 197 -9.41 -4.95 -19.60
CA VAL A 197 -8.94 -4.85 -18.21
C VAL A 197 -9.73 -5.77 -17.30
N TYR A 198 -11.06 -5.81 -17.44
CA TYR A 198 -11.93 -6.67 -16.65
C TYR A 198 -11.61 -8.15 -16.87
N ALA A 199 -11.46 -8.57 -18.14
CA ALA A 199 -11.06 -9.94 -18.47
C ALA A 199 -9.68 -10.31 -17.89
N LEU A 200 -8.72 -9.38 -17.91
CA LEU A 200 -7.39 -9.59 -17.34
C LEU A 200 -7.43 -9.78 -15.82
N LEU A 201 -8.30 -9.06 -15.11
CA LEU A 201 -8.52 -9.23 -13.67
C LEU A 201 -9.10 -10.61 -13.36
N MET A 202 -10.09 -11.04 -14.15
CA MET A 202 -10.70 -12.36 -14.03
C MET A 202 -9.72 -13.49 -14.34
N GLU A 203 -8.90 -13.36 -15.39
CA GLU A 203 -7.84 -14.31 -15.75
C GLU A 203 -6.81 -14.48 -14.62
N LYS A 204 -6.49 -13.38 -13.92
CA LYS A 204 -5.59 -13.39 -12.77
C LYS A 204 -6.23 -13.91 -11.48
N GLY A 205 -7.53 -14.15 -11.47
CA GLY A 205 -8.27 -14.60 -10.29
C GLY A 205 -8.35 -13.55 -9.19
N VAL A 206 -8.26 -12.27 -9.53
CA VAL A 206 -8.38 -11.17 -8.55
C VAL A 206 -9.87 -10.99 -8.21
N PRO A 207 -10.25 -10.94 -6.92
CA PRO A 207 -11.63 -10.63 -6.53
C PRO A 207 -12.05 -9.25 -7.03
N VAL A 208 -13.11 -9.21 -7.85
CA VAL A 208 -13.71 -7.97 -8.35
C VAL A 208 -15.08 -7.78 -7.71
N HIS A 209 -15.28 -6.64 -7.05
CA HIS A 209 -16.53 -6.25 -6.42
C HIS A 209 -17.14 -5.05 -7.16
N PRO A 210 -18.46 -5.02 -7.38
CA PRO A 210 -19.12 -3.86 -7.96
C PRO A 210 -19.08 -2.68 -7.00
N LEU A 211 -18.90 -1.47 -7.55
CA LEU A 211 -18.87 -0.21 -6.82
C LEU A 211 -20.16 0.57 -7.06
N ASP A 212 -21.20 0.24 -6.30
CA ASP A 212 -22.50 0.89 -6.43
C ASP A 212 -22.57 2.22 -5.66
N SER A 213 -23.51 3.07 -6.06
CA SER A 213 -23.77 4.33 -5.34
C SER A 213 -24.14 4.06 -3.88
N GLY A 214 -23.49 4.76 -2.96
CA GLY A 214 -23.67 4.57 -1.52
C GLY A 214 -22.81 3.48 -0.89
N TYR A 215 -22.03 2.73 -1.69
CA TYR A 215 -21.06 1.76 -1.19
C TYR A 215 -20.07 2.42 -0.22
N ARG A 216 -19.73 1.72 0.86
CA ARG A 216 -18.78 2.18 1.88
C ARG A 216 -17.81 1.06 2.19
N LEU A 217 -16.53 1.38 2.12
CA LEU A 217 -15.45 0.49 2.49
C LEU A 217 -14.60 1.14 3.58
N ASP A 218 -14.37 0.38 4.65
CA ASP A 218 -13.36 0.70 5.64
C ASP A 218 -12.08 -0.05 5.27
N ILE A 219 -11.03 0.71 4.97
CA ILE A 219 -9.70 0.18 4.58
C ILE A 219 -8.84 -0.05 5.82
N GLY A 220 -9.40 0.12 7.02
CA GLY A 220 -8.68 0.07 8.28
C GLY A 220 -8.15 1.43 8.68
N ASP A 221 -7.71 1.53 9.94
CA ASP A 221 -7.07 2.73 10.49
C ASP A 221 -7.94 4.00 10.46
N GLY A 222 -9.26 3.80 10.38
CA GLY A 222 -10.26 4.86 10.29
C GLY A 222 -10.40 5.46 8.88
N LEU A 223 -9.76 4.89 7.85
CA LEU A 223 -9.89 5.36 6.47
C LEU A 223 -11.17 4.79 5.84
N GLN A 224 -12.13 5.66 5.57
CA GLN A 224 -13.38 5.30 4.91
C GLN A 224 -13.41 5.84 3.49
N ILE A 225 -13.70 4.95 2.53
CA ILE A 225 -13.99 5.32 1.15
C ILE A 225 -15.47 5.06 0.88
N LYS A 226 -16.17 6.08 0.37
CA LYS A 226 -17.58 6.02 0.02
C LYS A 226 -17.78 6.40 -1.44
N ALA A 227 -18.54 5.61 -2.19
CA ALA A 227 -19.05 6.02 -3.49
C ALA A 227 -20.26 6.95 -3.28
N LEU A 228 -20.13 8.22 -3.66
CA LEU A 228 -21.25 9.17 -3.62
C LEU A 228 -22.18 8.98 -4.82
N TRP A 229 -21.60 8.70 -5.97
CA TRP A 229 -22.32 8.49 -7.22
C TRP A 229 -21.51 7.56 -8.14
N THR A 230 -22.20 6.66 -8.81
CA THR A 230 -21.67 5.75 -9.83
C THR A 230 -22.53 5.88 -11.07
N GLY A 231 -21.92 6.16 -12.22
CA GLY A 231 -22.57 6.12 -13.53
C GLY A 231 -21.84 5.19 -14.49
N GLU A 232 -22.30 5.16 -15.73
CA GLU A 232 -21.76 4.24 -16.76
C GLU A 232 -20.26 4.49 -17.05
N ARG A 233 -19.80 5.74 -16.94
CA ARG A 233 -18.47 6.17 -17.39
C ARG A 233 -17.65 6.91 -16.32
N GLY A 234 -18.15 7.01 -15.09
CA GLY A 234 -17.51 7.78 -14.04
C GLY A 234 -18.05 7.46 -12.65
N VAL A 235 -17.25 7.78 -11.64
CA VAL A 235 -17.59 7.60 -10.22
C VAL A 235 -17.12 8.82 -9.43
N VAL A 236 -17.90 9.21 -8.43
CA VAL A 236 -17.51 10.21 -7.43
C VAL A 236 -17.21 9.51 -6.12
N LEU A 237 -15.95 9.57 -5.70
CA LEU A 237 -15.48 8.98 -4.45
C LEU A 237 -15.32 10.05 -3.37
N TRP A 238 -15.73 9.71 -2.17
CA TRP A 238 -15.51 10.47 -0.96
C TRP A 238 -14.61 9.70 -0.02
N LEU A 239 -13.50 10.30 0.36
CA LEU A 239 -12.56 9.75 1.31
C LEU A 239 -12.66 10.54 2.62
N ALA A 240 -12.75 9.84 3.74
CA ALA A 240 -12.77 10.42 5.08
C ALA A 240 -11.76 9.71 5.98
N TRP A 241 -10.95 10.49 6.71
CA TRP A 241 -9.99 10.00 7.68
C TRP A 241 -9.76 11.04 8.79
N GLY A 242 -10.23 10.75 10.00
CA GLY A 242 -10.22 11.75 11.09
C GLY A 242 -11.02 13.00 10.72
N ASP A 243 -10.41 14.19 10.84
CA ASP A 243 -11.02 15.46 10.43
C ASP A 243 -10.71 15.81 8.95
N PHE A 244 -9.97 14.97 8.24
CA PHE A 244 -9.62 15.16 6.84
C PHE A 244 -10.65 14.50 5.91
N SER A 245 -11.05 15.22 4.87
CA SER A 245 -11.90 14.68 3.81
C SER A 245 -11.40 15.08 2.42
N ALA A 246 -11.54 14.16 1.47
CA ALA A 246 -11.16 14.40 0.08
C ALA A 246 -12.25 13.94 -0.89
N LEU A 247 -12.52 14.78 -1.89
CA LEU A 247 -13.42 14.46 -3.01
C LEU A 247 -12.58 14.07 -4.24
N ILE A 248 -12.83 12.88 -4.79
CA ILE A 248 -12.09 12.32 -5.92
C ILE A 248 -13.08 11.90 -7.02
N PRO A 249 -13.36 12.78 -8.00
CA PRO A 249 -14.09 12.40 -9.20
C PRO A 249 -13.16 11.65 -10.17
N THR A 250 -13.63 10.55 -10.73
CA THR A 250 -12.89 9.75 -11.72
C THR A 250 -13.77 9.47 -12.93
N GLY A 251 -13.23 9.70 -14.12
CA GLY A 251 -13.97 9.62 -15.38
C GLY A 251 -14.99 10.75 -15.55
N LYS A 252 -16.04 10.49 -16.33
CA LYS A 252 -17.06 11.48 -16.67
C LYS A 252 -18.18 11.50 -15.63
N VAL A 253 -18.14 12.51 -14.76
CA VAL A 253 -19.07 12.65 -13.62
C VAL A 253 -20.12 13.76 -13.78
N GLY A 254 -20.05 14.59 -14.82
CA GLY A 254 -20.97 15.72 -15.03
C GLY A 254 -20.98 16.67 -13.83
N ASP A 255 -22.16 17.07 -13.35
CA ASP A 255 -22.32 17.93 -12.16
C ASP A 255 -22.54 17.13 -10.86
N HIS A 256 -22.52 15.79 -10.92
CA HIS A 256 -22.83 14.95 -9.76
C HIS A 256 -21.77 15.04 -8.65
N TRP A 257 -20.55 15.49 -8.96
CA TRP A 257 -19.50 15.73 -7.98
C TRP A 257 -19.81 16.89 -7.03
N LEU A 258 -20.81 17.71 -7.33
CA LEU A 258 -21.26 18.82 -6.47
C LEU A 258 -22.09 18.36 -5.28
N ALA A 259 -22.62 17.13 -5.33
CA ALA A 259 -23.43 16.55 -4.26
C ALA A 259 -22.54 15.92 -3.17
N VAL A 260 -21.93 16.77 -2.34
CA VAL A 260 -21.04 16.35 -1.25
C VAL A 260 -21.74 16.38 0.11
N PRO A 261 -21.37 15.48 1.04
CA PRO A 261 -21.97 15.45 2.39
C PRO A 261 -21.55 16.65 3.25
N MET A 262 -20.34 17.16 3.04
CA MET A 262 -19.77 18.31 3.73
C MET A 262 -18.70 18.96 2.86
N PRO A 263 -18.26 20.20 3.15
CA PRO A 263 -17.16 20.84 2.45
C PRO A 263 -15.86 19.99 2.53
N PRO A 264 -15.25 19.62 1.38
CA PRO A 264 -14.03 18.81 1.37
C PRO A 264 -12.78 19.60 1.78
N SER A 265 -11.86 18.96 2.51
CA SER A 265 -10.55 19.53 2.83
C SER A 265 -9.63 19.53 1.60
N ALA A 266 -9.65 18.46 0.81
CA ALA A 266 -8.93 18.35 -0.46
C ALA A 266 -9.90 18.10 -1.62
N LEU A 267 -9.78 18.91 -2.67
CA LEU A 267 -10.64 18.82 -3.84
C LEU A 267 -9.81 18.42 -5.07
N PHE A 268 -10.10 17.24 -5.64
CA PHE A 268 -9.61 16.87 -6.96
C PHE A 268 -10.64 17.32 -7.99
N LEU A 269 -10.21 18.11 -8.98
CA LEU A 269 -11.12 18.57 -10.03
C LEU A 269 -11.30 17.49 -11.11
N PRO A 270 -12.52 17.29 -11.63
CA PRO A 270 -12.75 16.37 -12.75
C PRO A 270 -11.88 16.69 -13.97
N THR A 271 -11.44 15.66 -14.67
CA THR A 271 -10.70 15.81 -15.93
C THR A 271 -11.60 16.37 -17.03
N GLY A 272 -11.05 17.24 -17.88
CA GLY A 272 -11.76 17.80 -19.04
C GLY A 272 -12.69 19.00 -18.76
N LEU A 273 -12.74 19.52 -17.54
CA LEU A 273 -13.47 20.76 -17.25
C LEU A 273 -12.74 22.00 -17.79
N GLY A 274 -13.49 22.86 -18.50
CA GLY A 274 -13.01 24.19 -18.89
C GLY A 274 -13.04 25.17 -17.72
N ALA A 275 -12.24 26.24 -17.78
CA ALA A 275 -12.23 27.28 -16.75
C ALA A 275 -13.58 27.98 -16.53
N PHE A 276 -14.46 27.95 -17.54
CA PHE A 276 -15.77 28.59 -17.51
C PHE A 276 -16.90 27.69 -17.01
N ASP A 277 -16.67 26.37 -16.97
CA ASP A 277 -17.66 25.39 -16.50
C ASP A 277 -17.52 25.09 -15.00
N LEU A 278 -16.61 25.78 -14.32
CA LEU A 278 -16.35 25.57 -12.90
C LEU A 278 -17.38 26.32 -12.05
N PRO A 279 -18.03 25.63 -11.09
CA PRO A 279 -18.94 26.26 -10.14
C PRO A 279 -18.14 26.97 -9.04
N LEU A 280 -17.52 28.10 -9.39
CA LEU A 280 -16.61 28.85 -8.53
C LEU A 280 -17.27 29.34 -7.24
N GLU A 281 -18.56 29.68 -7.29
CA GLU A 281 -19.33 30.06 -6.09
C GLU A 281 -19.35 28.91 -5.08
N GLN A 282 -19.61 27.69 -5.54
CA GLN A 282 -19.68 26.51 -4.67
C GLN A 282 -18.29 26.09 -4.17
N ILE A 283 -17.27 26.12 -5.02
CA ILE A 283 -15.88 25.82 -4.61
C ILE A 283 -15.40 26.84 -3.57
N THR A 284 -15.74 28.13 -3.75
CA THR A 284 -15.38 29.18 -2.79
C THR A 284 -16.15 29.02 -1.48
N ALA A 285 -17.42 28.62 -1.53
CA ALA A 285 -18.22 28.33 -0.35
C ALA A 285 -17.67 27.13 0.45
N TRP A 286 -17.10 26.13 -0.23
CA TRP A 286 -16.45 25.01 0.44
C TRP A 286 -15.10 25.38 1.08
N ALA A 287 -14.41 26.39 0.55
CA ALA A 287 -13.10 26.83 1.01
C ALA A 287 -12.10 25.67 1.24
N PRO A 288 -11.84 24.82 0.23
CA PRO A 288 -10.94 23.68 0.38
C PRO A 288 -9.52 24.15 0.74
N GLN A 289 -8.82 23.36 1.56
CA GLN A 289 -7.43 23.69 1.94
C GLN A 289 -6.46 23.49 0.77
N VAL A 290 -6.77 22.57 -0.15
CA VAL A 290 -5.96 22.29 -1.33
C VAL A 290 -6.84 21.87 -2.50
N ILE A 291 -6.50 22.36 -3.70
CA ILE A 291 -7.15 22.00 -4.96
C ILE A 291 -6.11 21.34 -5.87
N LEU A 292 -6.38 20.11 -6.27
CA LEU A 292 -5.54 19.35 -7.18
C LEU A 292 -6.14 19.36 -8.59
N LEU A 293 -5.29 19.72 -9.56
CA LEU A 293 -5.64 19.75 -10.97
C LEU A 293 -4.95 18.59 -11.70
N PRO A 294 -5.71 17.58 -12.15
CA PRO A 294 -5.23 16.58 -13.09
C PRO A 294 -5.24 17.17 -14.50
N ILE A 295 -4.43 18.21 -14.72
CA ILE A 295 -4.30 18.87 -16.03
C ILE A 295 -2.83 19.22 -16.26
N GLU A 296 -2.40 19.11 -17.51
CA GLU A 296 -1.12 19.65 -17.97
C GLU A 296 -1.04 21.16 -17.65
N SER A 297 0.06 21.59 -17.04
CA SER A 297 0.30 22.99 -16.65
C SER A 297 0.15 23.96 -17.82
N THR A 298 0.49 23.52 -19.03
CA THR A 298 0.40 24.28 -20.29
C THR A 298 -1.04 24.63 -20.68
N LYS A 299 -2.04 23.86 -20.23
CA LYS A 299 -3.47 24.06 -20.53
C LYS A 299 -4.23 24.78 -19.41
N ALA A 300 -3.57 25.09 -18.30
CA ALA A 300 -4.20 25.65 -17.09
C ALA A 300 -3.98 27.15 -16.79
N PRO A 301 -3.50 28.05 -17.69
CA PRO A 301 -3.23 29.43 -17.28
C PRO A 301 -4.50 30.17 -16.84
N ALA A 302 -5.65 29.89 -17.45
CA ALA A 302 -6.94 30.45 -17.05
C ALA A 302 -7.45 29.92 -15.69
N LEU A 303 -7.03 28.71 -15.29
CA LEU A 303 -7.41 28.13 -13.99
C LEU A 303 -6.52 28.63 -12.86
N GLN A 304 -5.24 28.90 -13.15
CA GLN A 304 -4.30 29.50 -12.19
C GLN A 304 -4.71 30.91 -11.79
N THR A 305 -5.23 31.71 -12.73
CA THR A 305 -5.74 33.06 -12.43
C THR A 305 -7.02 33.02 -11.61
N VAL A 306 -7.90 32.05 -11.88
CA VAL A 306 -9.19 31.87 -11.18
C VAL A 306 -9.00 31.41 -9.73
N PHE A 307 -8.02 30.54 -9.46
CA PHE A 307 -7.75 30.00 -8.13
C PHE A 307 -6.54 30.63 -7.42
N ALA A 308 -6.17 31.86 -7.75
CA ALA A 308 -4.99 32.54 -7.17
C ALA A 308 -4.98 32.65 -5.63
N GLY A 309 -6.12 32.44 -4.96
CA GLY A 309 -6.26 32.39 -3.50
C GLY A 309 -6.08 31.01 -2.85
N TYR A 310 -5.92 29.94 -3.63
CA TYR A 310 -5.76 28.56 -3.13
C TYR A 310 -4.40 27.99 -3.51
N PRO A 311 -3.79 27.11 -2.68
CA PRO A 311 -2.59 26.38 -3.06
C PRO A 311 -2.93 25.38 -4.15
N LEU A 312 -2.78 25.82 -5.40
CA LEU A 312 -3.08 25.05 -6.60
C LEU A 312 -1.87 24.22 -7.01
N VAL A 313 -2.04 22.90 -7.12
CA VAL A 313 -0.95 22.04 -7.59
C VAL A 313 -1.38 21.24 -8.81
N THR A 314 -0.68 21.46 -9.92
CA THR A 314 -0.92 20.83 -11.21
C THR A 314 -0.03 19.60 -11.38
N GLY A 315 -0.61 18.47 -11.77
CA GLY A 315 0.13 17.25 -12.12
C GLY A 315 1.02 17.37 -13.36
N GLY A 316 0.85 18.40 -14.20
CA GLY A 316 1.67 18.56 -15.41
C GLY A 316 3.08 19.16 -15.24
N ASN A 317 3.31 19.98 -14.20
CA ASN A 317 4.63 20.61 -13.97
C ASN A 317 5.56 19.76 -13.11
N HIS A 318 5.01 18.76 -12.43
CA HIS A 318 5.65 17.92 -11.44
C HIS A 318 5.28 16.47 -11.76
N GLY A 319 6.25 15.56 -11.85
CA GLY A 319 6.00 14.15 -12.17
C GLY A 319 5.03 13.47 -11.21
N TRP A 320 4.89 13.99 -9.99
CA TRP A 320 3.85 13.61 -9.03
C TRP A 320 3.60 14.74 -8.01
N VAL A 321 2.41 14.73 -7.42
CA VAL A 321 2.00 15.65 -6.35
C VAL A 321 1.48 14.84 -5.18
N GLN A 322 2.10 14.98 -4.01
CA GLN A 322 1.73 14.26 -2.80
C GLN A 322 1.15 15.21 -1.75
N ILE A 323 -0.06 14.91 -1.30
CA ILE A 323 -0.66 15.46 -0.10
C ILE A 323 -0.42 14.47 1.03
N SER A 324 0.09 14.93 2.16
CA SER A 324 0.21 14.15 3.39
C SER A 324 -0.53 14.82 4.52
N THR A 325 -1.19 14.05 5.37
CA THR A 325 -1.94 14.58 6.51
C THR A 325 -1.85 13.66 7.72
N ASP A 326 -1.87 14.27 8.91
CA ASP A 326 -2.02 13.59 10.22
C ASP A 326 -3.45 13.71 10.77
N GLY A 327 -4.39 14.19 9.94
CA GLY A 327 -5.78 14.43 10.28
C GLY A 327 -6.06 15.85 10.77
N ARG A 328 -5.03 16.67 11.06
CA ARG A 328 -5.19 18.07 11.51
C ARG A 328 -4.44 19.06 10.63
N ALA A 329 -3.22 18.71 10.26
CA ALA A 329 -2.38 19.49 9.37
C ALA A 329 -2.28 18.79 8.01
N LEU A 330 -2.05 19.60 6.98
CA LEU A 330 -1.90 19.16 5.61
C LEU A 330 -0.59 19.70 5.05
N TRP A 331 0.22 18.81 4.49
CA TRP A 331 1.48 19.17 3.84
C TRP A 331 1.45 18.71 2.40
N VAL A 332 1.86 19.60 1.50
CA VAL A 332 1.93 19.32 0.06
C VAL A 332 3.39 19.25 -0.37
N ARG A 333 3.74 18.18 -1.11
CA ARG A 333 5.06 17.96 -1.69
C ARG A 333 4.91 17.71 -3.19
N THR A 334 5.89 18.19 -3.95
CA THR A 334 5.93 18.05 -5.40
C THR A 334 7.28 17.48 -5.82
N GLY A 335 7.29 16.53 -6.75
CA GLY A 335 8.50 15.93 -7.29
C GLY A 335 8.54 15.93 -8.81
N LYS A 336 9.68 15.56 -9.38
CA LYS A 336 9.84 15.26 -10.82
C LYS A 336 10.22 13.81 -10.98
#